data_AF-H6N3E0-F1
#
_entry.id   AF-H6N3E0-F1
#
_cell.length_a   1.000
_cell.length_b   1.000
_cell.length_c   1.000
_cell.angle_alpha   90.00
_cell.angle_beta   90.00
_cell.angle_gamma   90.00
#
_symmetry.space_group_name_H-M   'P 1'
#
loop_
_entity.id
_entity.type
_entity.pdbx_description
1 polymer ?
#
loop_
_entity_poly.entity_id
_entity_poly.type
_entity_poly.pdbx_seq_one_letter_code
_entity_poly.pdbx_strand_id
1 'polypeptide(L)'
;MAMMTSDSDFQVAELPMTEGTEVDPADVVAADAAARAFAARQGGSARESAGDEVGRALVVVVDDRVAHGDVDSPLGPLVGELLEEAGFHVDATILVPGDEVEIRNALNTAVIGGVDLVVSVGGVGVGARDVTPEATEPLLDRRLRGIEEAVRSSGLAAGATDGGLSRGLAGISGQTLVVNIADSRAAVRDGMATVAPLAKHVISNIRDF
;
A
#
# COMPACT_ATOMS: atom_id res chain seq x y z
N MET A 1 25.19 -33.48 -53.59
CA MET A 1 25.24 -32.25 -52.77
C MET A 1 23.81 -31.82 -52.56
N ALA A 2 23.17 -32.32 -51.49
CA ALA A 2 21.75 -32.13 -51.22
C ALA A 2 21.60 -31.58 -49.79
N MET A 3 20.75 -30.56 -49.67
CA MET A 3 20.57 -29.65 -48.55
C MET A 3 20.05 -30.34 -47.28
N MET A 4 20.68 -30.04 -46.14
CA MET A 4 20.07 -30.16 -44.82
C MET A 4 19.10 -28.99 -44.65
N THR A 5 17.81 -29.30 -44.45
CA THR A 5 16.85 -28.38 -43.83
C THR A 5 16.30 -29.10 -42.61
N SER A 6 16.59 -28.57 -41.42
CA SER A 6 16.01 -29.02 -40.16
C SER A 6 14.83 -28.10 -39.85
N ASP A 7 13.63 -28.53 -40.17
CA ASP A 7 12.43 -27.95 -39.57
C ASP A 7 12.37 -28.42 -38.11
N SER A 8 12.44 -27.45 -37.20
CA SER A 8 12.25 -27.67 -35.77
C SER A 8 10.85 -27.18 -35.44
N ASP A 9 9.95 -28.12 -35.14
CA ASP A 9 8.61 -27.83 -34.65
C ASP A 9 8.70 -27.11 -33.29
N PHE A 10 8.39 -25.83 -33.30
CA PHE A 10 8.25 -25.00 -32.10
C PHE A 10 6.83 -25.23 -31.55
N GLN A 11 6.68 -26.15 -30.59
CA GLN A 11 5.42 -26.28 -29.84
C GLN A 11 5.28 -25.08 -28.89
N VAL A 12 4.41 -24.14 -29.24
CA VAL A 12 3.94 -23.08 -28.35
C VAL A 12 3.02 -23.74 -27.32
N ALA A 13 3.47 -23.85 -26.07
CA ALA A 13 2.60 -24.23 -24.96
C ALA A 13 1.66 -23.06 -24.67
N GLU A 14 0.37 -23.23 -24.96
CA GLU A 14 -0.69 -22.34 -24.46
C GLU A 14 -0.68 -22.40 -22.93
N LEU A 15 -0.22 -21.33 -22.29
CA LEU A 15 -0.38 -21.16 -20.85
C LEU A 15 -1.86 -20.85 -20.57
N PRO A 16 -2.49 -21.51 -19.59
CA PRO A 16 -3.87 -21.22 -19.25
C PRO A 16 -3.98 -19.77 -18.77
N MET A 17 -4.86 -19.01 -19.43
CA MET A 17 -5.32 -17.72 -18.97
C MET A 17 -5.96 -17.93 -17.59
N THR A 18 -5.30 -17.50 -16.53
CA THR A 18 -5.89 -17.51 -15.18
C THR A 18 -7.04 -16.52 -15.16
N GLU A 19 -8.27 -17.06 -15.10
CA GLU A 19 -9.49 -16.30 -14.83
C GLU A 19 -9.27 -15.43 -13.58
N GLY A 20 -9.64 -14.16 -13.68
CA GLY A 20 -9.51 -13.20 -12.58
C GLY A 20 -10.23 -13.73 -11.35
N THR A 21 -9.53 -13.70 -10.21
CA THR A 21 -10.05 -14.09 -8.91
C THR A 21 -11.31 -13.29 -8.60
N GLU A 22 -12.46 -13.93 -8.66
CA GLU A 22 -13.75 -13.36 -8.30
C GLU A 22 -13.71 -12.97 -6.82
N VAL A 23 -13.92 -11.68 -6.52
CA VAL A 23 -13.89 -11.15 -5.15
C VAL A 23 -15.11 -11.67 -4.41
N ASP A 24 -14.91 -12.37 -3.29
CA ASP A 24 -16.00 -12.94 -2.50
C ASP A 24 -16.89 -11.80 -1.94
N PRO A 25 -18.21 -11.81 -2.20
CA PRO A 25 -19.14 -10.86 -1.62
C PRO A 25 -19.08 -10.76 -0.09
N ALA A 26 -18.66 -11.83 0.60
CA ALA A 26 -18.48 -11.83 2.06
C ALA A 26 -17.31 -10.92 2.51
N ASP A 27 -16.23 -10.85 1.74
CA ASP A 27 -15.08 -10.00 2.05
C ASP A 27 -15.44 -8.51 1.91
N VAL A 28 -16.28 -8.18 0.92
CA VAL A 28 -16.83 -6.82 0.74
C VAL A 28 -17.68 -6.40 1.94
N VAL A 29 -18.50 -7.32 2.47
CA VAL A 29 -19.35 -7.06 3.65
C VAL A 29 -18.51 -6.91 4.92
N ALA A 30 -17.44 -7.69 5.08
CA ALA A 30 -16.52 -7.57 6.22
C ALA A 30 -15.75 -6.24 6.18
N ALA A 31 -15.28 -5.81 5.01
CA ALA A 31 -14.64 -4.50 4.82
C ALA A 31 -15.61 -3.34 5.11
N ASP A 32 -16.87 -3.44 4.67
CA ASP A 32 -17.91 -2.45 4.97
C ASP A 32 -18.23 -2.39 6.48
N ALA A 33 -18.27 -3.52 7.17
CA ALA A 33 -18.46 -3.56 8.62
C ALA A 33 -17.28 -2.94 9.39
N ALA A 34 -16.04 -3.23 8.97
CA ALA A 34 -14.83 -2.63 9.54
C ALA A 34 -14.77 -1.12 9.28
N ALA A 35 -15.09 -0.68 8.06
CA ALA A 35 -15.17 0.72 7.69
C ALA A 35 -16.26 1.47 8.47
N ARG A 36 -17.43 0.85 8.68
CA ARG A 36 -18.50 1.42 9.51
C ARG A 36 -18.13 1.48 10.99
N ALA A 37 -17.44 0.47 11.52
CA ALA A 37 -16.94 0.49 12.89
C ALA A 37 -15.87 1.57 13.09
N PHE A 38 -15.01 1.76 12.08
CA PHE A 38 -14.02 2.84 12.02
C PHE A 38 -14.70 4.23 11.95
N ALA A 39 -15.63 4.43 11.03
CA ALA A 39 -16.38 5.67 10.88
C ALA A 39 -17.22 6.01 12.12
N ALA A 40 -17.83 5.00 12.77
CA ALA A 40 -18.62 5.19 13.98
C ALA A 40 -17.76 5.64 15.19
N ARG A 41 -16.48 5.24 15.25
CA ARG A 41 -15.53 5.71 16.26
C ARG A 41 -15.11 7.18 16.05
N GLN A 42 -15.32 7.73 14.87
CA GLN A 42 -15.02 9.14 14.53
C GLN A 42 -16.24 10.08 14.61
N GLY A 43 -17.45 9.56 14.88
CA GLY A 43 -18.70 10.33 14.88
C GLY A 43 -18.87 11.38 15.99
N GLY A 44 -17.78 11.83 16.62
CA GLY A 44 -17.79 12.70 17.80
C GLY A 44 -16.66 13.73 17.82
N SER A 45 -16.44 14.47 16.73
CA SER A 45 -15.74 15.74 16.79
C SER A 45 -16.24 16.64 15.66
N ALA A 46 -17.04 17.65 16.02
CA ALA A 46 -17.40 18.72 15.12
C ALA A 46 -16.11 19.42 14.68
N ARG A 47 -15.96 19.59 13.35
CA ARG A 47 -14.84 20.27 12.69
C ARG A 47 -14.55 21.63 13.35
N GLU A 48 -13.54 21.66 14.20
CA GLU A 48 -12.82 22.88 14.56
C GLU A 48 -11.48 22.84 13.83
N SER A 49 -11.34 23.72 12.84
CA SER A 49 -10.19 23.79 11.96
C SER A 49 -8.91 24.08 12.74
N ALA A 50 -8.10 23.05 13.00
CA ALA A 50 -6.68 23.22 13.28
C ALA A 50 -5.99 23.53 11.94
N GLY A 51 -5.76 24.83 11.69
CA GLY A 51 -5.13 25.31 10.47
C GLY A 51 -3.66 24.94 10.40
N ASP A 52 -3.34 23.69 10.05
CA ASP A 52 -2.11 23.25 9.37
C ASP A 52 -2.11 21.75 8.98
N GLU A 53 -3.16 20.99 9.27
CA GLU A 53 -3.19 19.56 8.94
C GLU A 53 -3.28 19.31 7.43
N VAL A 54 -2.32 18.54 6.91
CA VAL A 54 -2.28 18.13 5.50
C VAL A 54 -3.48 17.27 5.17
N GLY A 55 -3.79 16.30 6.05
CA GLY A 55 -4.89 15.37 5.88
C GLY A 55 -4.82 14.20 6.86
N ARG A 56 -5.79 13.31 6.76
CA ARG A 56 -5.89 12.07 7.53
C ARG A 56 -5.03 10.99 6.87
N ALA A 57 -4.34 10.21 7.69
CA ALA A 57 -3.53 9.10 7.25
C ALA A 57 -3.88 7.80 8.00
N LEU A 58 -3.68 6.66 7.34
CA LEU A 58 -3.80 5.33 7.93
C LEU A 58 -2.55 4.51 7.62
N VAL A 59 -2.04 3.81 8.63
CA VAL A 59 -0.88 2.93 8.50
C VAL A 59 -1.34 1.48 8.43
N VAL A 60 -0.87 0.74 7.43
CA VAL A 60 -1.05 -0.72 7.34
C VAL A 60 0.31 -1.37 7.48
N VAL A 61 0.51 -2.23 8.46
CA VAL A 61 1.76 -2.99 8.61
C VAL A 61 1.47 -4.44 8.23
N VAL A 62 2.22 -4.95 7.27
CA VAL A 62 2.13 -6.31 6.77
C VAL A 62 3.24 -7.13 7.43
N ASP A 63 2.86 -8.00 8.38
CA ASP A 63 3.78 -8.79 9.18
C ASP A 63 3.16 -10.14 9.56
N ASP A 64 3.77 -11.24 9.10
CA ASP A 64 3.28 -12.60 9.39
C ASP A 64 3.35 -12.98 10.88
N ARG A 65 4.08 -12.23 11.70
CA ARG A 65 4.06 -12.42 13.16
C ARG A 65 2.66 -12.22 13.75
N VAL A 66 1.82 -11.40 13.11
CA VAL A 66 0.41 -11.20 13.49
C VAL A 66 -0.39 -12.50 13.47
N ALA A 67 -0.15 -13.36 12.47
CA ALA A 67 -0.82 -14.66 12.38
C ALA A 67 -0.50 -15.59 13.56
N HIS A 68 0.57 -15.30 14.30
CA HIS A 68 1.04 -16.07 15.44
C HIS A 68 0.66 -15.44 16.79
N GLY A 69 -0.15 -14.38 16.78
CA GLY A 69 -0.63 -13.69 17.99
C GLY A 69 0.27 -12.56 18.50
N ASP A 70 1.34 -12.22 17.78
CA ASP A 70 2.10 -11.01 18.07
C ASP A 70 1.31 -9.78 17.61
N VAL A 71 1.00 -8.89 18.54
CA VAL A 71 0.23 -7.66 18.27
C VAL A 71 1.08 -6.40 18.23
N ASP A 72 2.37 -6.51 18.54
CA ASP A 72 3.28 -5.37 18.64
C ASP A 72 4.31 -5.38 17.50
N SER A 73 4.13 -4.47 16.54
CA SER A 73 5.16 -4.15 15.56
C SER A 73 5.75 -2.76 15.82
N PRO A 74 7.08 -2.62 15.93
CA PRO A 74 7.70 -1.31 16.10
C PRO A 74 7.63 -0.43 14.84
N LEU A 75 7.15 -0.97 13.72
CA LEU A 75 6.99 -0.23 12.46
C LEU A 75 5.78 0.68 12.49
N GLY A 76 4.67 0.25 13.11
CA GLY A 76 3.46 1.06 13.26
C GLY A 76 3.74 2.42 13.92
N PRO A 77 4.30 2.43 15.15
CA PRO A 77 4.69 3.66 15.83
C PRO A 77 5.68 4.50 15.02
N LEU A 78 6.69 3.88 14.38
CA LEU A 78 7.67 4.60 13.58
C LEU A 78 7.04 5.36 12.40
N VAL A 79 6.14 4.71 11.66
CA VAL A 79 5.45 5.33 10.51
C VAL A 79 4.48 6.40 10.99
N GLY A 80 3.77 6.13 12.10
CA GLY A 80 2.89 7.10 12.74
C GLY A 80 3.62 8.38 13.11
N GLU A 81 4.73 8.28 13.83
CA GLU A 81 5.59 9.42 14.20
C GLU A 81 6.04 10.22 12.96
N LEU A 82 6.49 9.55 11.91
CA LEU A 82 6.95 10.21 10.67
C LEU A 82 5.81 10.91 9.91
N LEU A 83 4.59 10.37 9.97
CA LEU A 83 3.39 10.99 9.39
C LEU A 83 2.96 12.22 10.19
N GLU A 84 2.96 12.13 11.52
CA GLU A 84 2.66 13.25 12.42
C GLU A 84 3.69 14.39 12.26
N GLU A 85 4.99 14.06 12.20
CA GLU A 85 6.06 15.02 11.88
C GLU A 85 5.85 15.69 10.51
N ALA A 86 5.26 14.95 9.56
CA ALA A 86 4.89 15.47 8.25
C ALA A 86 3.56 16.26 8.26
N GLY A 87 2.85 16.38 9.38
CA GLY A 87 1.61 17.14 9.51
C GLY A 87 0.34 16.38 9.10
N PHE A 88 0.38 15.05 9.09
CA PHE A 88 -0.81 14.21 8.92
C PHE A 88 -1.42 13.83 10.27
N HIS A 89 -2.74 13.70 10.32
CA HIS A 89 -3.44 13.10 11.44
C HIS A 89 -3.51 11.58 11.25
N VAL A 90 -2.89 10.79 12.11
CA VAL A 90 -2.88 9.32 11.98
C VAL A 90 -4.12 8.73 12.65
N ASP A 91 -5.11 8.35 11.85
CA ASP A 91 -6.38 7.82 12.33
C ASP A 91 -6.23 6.47 13.04
N ALA A 92 -5.39 5.59 12.47
CA ALA A 92 -5.17 4.24 12.97
C ALA A 92 -3.91 3.60 12.37
N THR A 93 -3.42 2.59 13.08
CA THR A 93 -2.50 1.58 12.56
C THR A 93 -3.20 0.23 12.54
N ILE A 94 -3.19 -0.45 11.39
CA ILE A 94 -3.75 -1.79 11.21
C ILE A 94 -2.60 -2.77 10.97
N LEU A 95 -2.57 -3.87 11.72
CA LEU A 95 -1.61 -4.96 11.58
C LEU A 95 -2.28 -6.12 10.85
N VAL A 96 -1.71 -6.60 9.75
CA VAL A 96 -2.24 -7.72 8.95
C VAL A 96 -1.15 -8.72 8.58
N PRO A 97 -1.46 -10.01 8.38
CA PRO A 97 -0.50 -10.96 7.83
C PRO A 97 -0.21 -10.70 6.33
N GLY A 98 0.79 -11.40 5.78
CA GLY A 98 1.11 -11.45 4.35
C GLY A 98 0.08 -12.26 3.56
N ASP A 99 -1.16 -11.80 3.58
CA ASP A 99 -2.30 -12.38 2.89
C ASP A 99 -3.00 -11.31 2.03
N GLU A 100 -3.26 -11.65 0.77
CA GLU A 100 -3.76 -10.69 -0.21
C GLU A 100 -5.13 -10.11 0.16
N VAL A 101 -6.03 -10.92 0.74
CA VAL A 101 -7.38 -10.51 1.11
C VAL A 101 -7.33 -9.60 2.33
N GLU A 102 -6.56 -9.97 3.35
CA GLU A 102 -6.40 -9.17 4.57
C GLU A 102 -5.79 -7.80 4.27
N ILE A 103 -4.74 -7.75 3.45
CA ILE A 103 -4.11 -6.49 3.02
C ILE A 103 -5.11 -5.64 2.23
N ARG A 104 -5.82 -6.23 1.26
CA ARG A 104 -6.82 -5.53 0.45
C ARG A 104 -7.93 -4.94 1.32
N ASN A 105 -8.42 -5.67 2.31
CA ASN A 105 -9.46 -5.21 3.23
C ASN A 105 -8.97 -4.06 4.12
N ALA A 106 -7.73 -4.09 4.59
CA ALA A 106 -7.13 -3.00 5.34
C ALA A 106 -7.00 -1.72 4.49
N LEU A 107 -6.53 -1.85 3.24
CA LEU A 107 -6.46 -0.73 2.30
C LEU A 107 -7.85 -0.15 1.98
N ASN A 108 -8.84 -1.01 1.71
CA ASN A 108 -10.22 -0.60 1.45
C ASN A 108 -10.87 0.11 2.64
N THR A 109 -10.55 -0.30 3.87
CA THR A 109 -11.06 0.37 5.08
C THR A 109 -10.71 1.85 5.08
N ALA A 110 -9.50 2.20 4.63
CA ALA A 110 -9.08 3.59 4.54
C ALA A 110 -9.73 4.34 3.37
N VAL A 111 -9.87 3.69 2.21
CA VAL A 111 -10.55 4.28 1.03
C VAL A 111 -12.02 4.59 1.36
N ILE A 112 -12.76 3.63 1.92
CA ILE A 112 -14.15 3.80 2.34
C ILE A 112 -14.26 4.80 3.49
N GLY A 113 -13.28 4.81 4.40
CA GLY A 113 -13.18 5.75 5.52
C GLY A 113 -12.83 7.19 5.11
N GLY A 114 -12.59 7.45 3.81
CA GLY A 114 -12.24 8.76 3.28
C GLY A 114 -10.93 9.31 3.84
N VAL A 115 -9.94 8.44 4.06
CA VAL A 115 -8.59 8.81 4.49
C VAL A 115 -7.84 9.40 3.29
N ASP A 116 -7.03 10.44 3.49
CA ASP A 116 -6.31 11.10 2.39
C ASP A 116 -5.06 10.31 1.95
N LEU A 117 -4.37 9.66 2.90
CA LEU A 117 -3.15 8.88 2.66
C LEU A 117 -3.18 7.52 3.37
N VAL A 118 -2.82 6.45 2.65
CA VAL A 118 -2.55 5.14 3.23
C VAL A 118 -1.13 4.73 2.91
N VAL A 119 -0.36 4.43 3.96
CA VAL A 119 0.98 3.87 3.82
C VAL A 119 0.96 2.44 4.30
N SER A 120 1.20 1.50 3.40
CA SER A 120 1.44 0.12 3.79
C SER A 120 2.94 -0.16 3.90
N VAL A 121 3.35 -0.88 4.93
CA VAL A 121 4.75 -1.23 5.20
C VAL A 121 4.91 -2.73 5.22
N GLY A 122 5.79 -3.26 4.36
CA GLY A 122 6.07 -4.69 4.24
C GLY A 122 5.31 -5.39 3.11
N GLY A 123 5.67 -6.65 2.88
CA GLY A 123 5.05 -7.51 1.86
C GLY A 123 5.34 -7.07 0.40
N VAL A 124 6.40 -6.31 0.16
CA VAL A 124 6.79 -5.78 -1.16
C VAL A 124 8.07 -6.40 -1.73
N GLY A 125 8.65 -7.39 -1.03
CA GLY A 125 9.83 -8.14 -1.45
C GLY A 125 9.55 -9.16 -2.56
N VAL A 126 10.39 -10.18 -2.70
CA VAL A 126 10.26 -11.25 -3.71
C VAL A 126 9.83 -12.60 -3.12
N GLY A 127 9.56 -12.64 -1.82
CA GLY A 127 9.11 -13.83 -1.12
C GLY A 127 7.66 -14.19 -1.47
N ALA A 128 7.29 -15.46 -1.25
CA ALA A 128 5.95 -15.96 -1.56
C ALA A 128 4.82 -15.30 -0.74
N ARG A 129 5.17 -14.64 0.37
CA ARG A 129 4.27 -13.88 1.24
C ARG A 129 4.27 -12.38 0.96
N ASP A 130 5.16 -11.92 0.09
CA ASP A 130 5.20 -10.54 -0.36
C ASP A 130 4.11 -10.33 -1.39
N VAL A 131 2.88 -10.08 -0.94
CA VAL A 131 1.69 -9.93 -1.82
C VAL A 131 1.03 -8.54 -1.71
N THR A 132 1.68 -7.58 -1.05
CA THR A 132 1.16 -6.22 -0.89
C THR A 132 0.94 -5.51 -2.24
N PRO A 133 1.86 -5.57 -3.23
CA PRO A 133 1.63 -5.01 -4.56
C PRO A 133 0.40 -5.62 -5.24
N GLU A 134 0.25 -6.94 -5.18
CA GLU A 134 -0.86 -7.71 -5.76
C GLU A 134 -2.21 -7.36 -5.11
N ALA A 135 -2.22 -7.15 -3.79
CA ALA A 135 -3.40 -6.67 -3.07
C ALA A 135 -3.74 -5.21 -3.42
N THR A 136 -2.73 -4.39 -3.71
CA THR A 136 -2.86 -2.95 -3.97
C THR A 136 -3.29 -2.65 -5.40
N GLU A 137 -2.71 -3.29 -6.41
CA GLU A 137 -2.94 -2.99 -7.83
C GLU A 137 -4.42 -2.90 -8.24
N PRO A 138 -5.30 -3.86 -7.89
CA PRO A 138 -6.71 -3.81 -8.30
C PRO A 138 -7.51 -2.68 -7.62
N LEU A 139 -6.98 -2.07 -6.56
CA LEU A 139 -7.63 -0.95 -5.87
C LEU A 139 -7.34 0.41 -6.52
N LEU A 140 -6.31 0.51 -7.35
CA LEU A 140 -5.84 1.78 -7.89
C LEU A 140 -6.63 2.16 -9.15
N ASP A 141 -7.41 3.24 -9.07
CA ASP A 141 -8.02 3.88 -10.24
C ASP A 141 -6.94 4.44 -11.17
N ARG A 142 -5.83 4.91 -10.58
CA ARG A 142 -4.71 5.48 -11.32
C ARG A 142 -3.38 5.22 -10.61
N ARG A 143 -2.47 4.53 -11.29
CA ARG A 143 -1.09 4.35 -10.81
C ARG A 143 -0.27 5.63 -10.96
N LEU A 144 0.55 5.91 -9.94
CA LEU A 144 1.50 7.02 -9.87
C LEU A 144 2.93 6.49 -9.89
N ARG A 145 3.35 5.99 -11.05
CA ARG A 145 4.69 5.38 -11.25
C ARG A 145 5.86 6.28 -10.82
N GLY A 146 5.69 7.60 -10.90
CA GLY A 146 6.71 8.55 -10.44
C GLY A 146 7.01 8.45 -8.93
N ILE A 147 6.01 8.16 -8.08
CA ILE A 147 6.25 7.92 -6.65
C ILE A 147 6.97 6.59 -6.46
N GLU A 148 6.54 5.55 -7.16
CA GLU A 148 7.16 4.21 -7.11
C GLU A 148 8.66 4.26 -7.47
N GLU A 149 8.97 4.97 -8.56
CA GLU A 149 10.34 5.17 -9.03
C GLU A 149 11.17 6.03 -8.07
N ALA A 150 10.58 7.10 -7.52
CA ALA A 150 11.25 7.97 -6.55
C ALA A 150 11.63 7.20 -5.27
N VAL A 151 10.69 6.42 -4.71
CA VAL A 151 10.94 5.62 -3.50
C VAL A 151 12.04 4.58 -3.74
N ARG A 152 12.00 3.85 -4.87
CA ARG A 152 13.08 2.90 -5.21
C ARG A 152 14.42 3.60 -5.39
N SER A 153 14.45 4.72 -6.10
CA SER A 153 15.67 5.47 -6.36
C SER A 153 16.28 6.02 -5.07
N SER A 154 15.46 6.55 -4.17
CA SER A 154 15.91 7.05 -2.87
C SER A 154 16.43 5.91 -1.99
N GLY A 155 15.67 4.80 -1.91
CA GLY A 155 16.04 3.64 -1.09
C GLY A 155 17.38 3.06 -1.51
N LEU A 156 17.62 2.93 -2.83
CA LEU A 156 18.90 2.49 -3.37
C LEU A 156 20.04 3.46 -3.00
N ALA A 157 19.82 4.77 -3.11
CA ALA A 157 20.81 5.79 -2.76
C ALA A 157 21.12 5.82 -1.25
N ALA A 158 20.12 5.52 -0.41
CA ALA A 158 20.26 5.45 1.05
C ALA A 158 20.85 4.12 1.55
N GLY A 159 21.11 3.16 0.65
CA GLY A 159 21.61 1.82 1.01
C GLY A 159 20.55 0.89 1.59
N ALA A 160 19.27 1.27 1.55
CA ALA A 160 18.14 0.41 1.87
C ALA A 160 17.88 -0.54 0.69
N THR A 161 18.51 -1.71 0.72
CA THR A 161 18.47 -2.67 -0.41
C THR A 161 17.05 -3.16 -0.70
N ASP A 162 16.27 -3.42 0.34
CA ASP A 162 14.85 -3.76 0.26
C ASP A 162 14.00 -2.61 -0.32
N GLY A 163 14.30 -1.36 0.04
CA GLY A 163 13.69 -0.17 -0.56
C GLY A 163 13.97 -0.05 -2.06
N GLY A 164 15.22 -0.27 -2.46
CA GLY A 164 15.64 -0.20 -3.87
C GLY A 164 15.07 -1.31 -4.76
N LEU A 165 14.89 -2.52 -4.21
CA LEU A 165 14.33 -3.68 -4.91
C LEU A 165 12.80 -3.81 -4.78
N SER A 166 12.17 -2.94 -3.97
CA SER A 166 10.75 -2.99 -3.65
C SER A 166 9.87 -3.06 -4.89
N ARG A 167 8.93 -4.00 -4.90
CA ARG A 167 7.84 -4.07 -5.89
C ARG A 167 6.65 -3.18 -5.52
N GLY A 168 6.78 -2.37 -4.46
CA GLY A 168 5.72 -1.49 -3.97
C GLY A 168 5.15 -0.58 -5.04
N LEU A 169 3.83 -0.41 -4.99
CA LEU A 169 3.06 0.43 -5.89
C LEU A 169 2.65 1.73 -5.20
N ALA A 170 2.26 2.69 -6.01
CA ALA A 170 1.65 3.93 -5.54
C ALA A 170 0.56 4.35 -6.51
N GLY A 171 -0.54 4.89 -6.00
CA GLY A 171 -1.64 5.33 -6.84
C GLY A 171 -2.81 5.93 -6.08
N ILE A 172 -3.82 6.36 -6.83
CA ILE A 172 -5.06 6.90 -6.30
C ILE A 172 -6.15 5.84 -6.34
N SER A 173 -6.90 5.74 -5.25
CA SER A 173 -8.16 4.99 -5.13
C SER A 173 -9.22 5.91 -4.53
N GLY A 174 -10.26 6.25 -5.28
CA GLY A 174 -11.24 7.26 -4.91
C GLY A 174 -10.60 8.63 -4.70
N GLN A 175 -10.46 9.02 -3.43
CA GLN A 175 -9.80 10.27 -2.99
C GLN A 175 -8.57 10.00 -2.10
N THR A 176 -8.14 8.74 -2.04
CA THR A 176 -7.08 8.27 -1.17
C THR A 176 -5.83 7.97 -1.98
N LEU A 177 -4.70 8.55 -1.57
CA LEU A 177 -3.38 8.15 -2.06
C LEU A 177 -2.94 6.88 -1.31
N VAL A 178 -2.64 5.81 -2.03
CA VAL A 178 -2.11 4.56 -1.49
C VAL A 178 -0.64 4.43 -1.89
N VAL A 179 0.24 4.11 -0.94
CA VAL A 179 1.67 3.90 -1.18
C VAL A 179 2.18 2.69 -0.40
N ASN A 180 2.89 1.79 -1.08
CA ASN A 180 3.55 0.66 -0.44
C ASN A 180 5.06 0.92 -0.28
N ILE A 181 5.61 0.70 0.92
CA ILE A 181 7.04 0.81 1.22
C ILE A 181 7.55 -0.48 1.88
N ALA A 182 8.87 -0.72 1.76
CA ALA A 182 9.51 -1.86 2.41
C ALA A 182 9.63 -1.64 3.94
N ASP A 183 9.85 -2.73 4.67
CA ASP A 183 9.69 -2.80 6.12
C ASP A 183 10.99 -2.66 6.93
N SER A 184 12.16 -2.61 6.29
CA SER A 184 13.37 -2.27 7.04
C SER A 184 13.28 -0.83 7.57
N ARG A 185 13.84 -0.60 8.76
CA ARG A 185 13.85 0.76 9.36
C ARG A 185 14.50 1.79 8.45
N ALA A 186 15.48 1.38 7.63
CA ALA A 186 16.12 2.26 6.65
C ALA A 186 15.16 2.62 5.51
N ALA A 187 14.48 1.62 4.93
CA ALA A 187 13.49 1.85 3.88
C ALA A 187 12.28 2.65 4.36
N VAL A 188 11.81 2.44 5.60
CA VAL A 188 10.71 3.23 6.16
C VAL A 188 11.10 4.69 6.31
N ARG A 189 12.27 5.00 6.88
CA ARG A 189 12.72 6.38 7.08
C ARG A 189 12.95 7.10 5.75
N ASP A 190 13.64 6.46 4.83
CA ASP A 190 13.92 7.02 3.50
C ASP A 190 12.65 7.14 2.65
N GLY A 191 11.83 6.09 2.64
CA GLY A 191 10.56 6.05 1.94
C GLY A 191 9.61 7.14 2.43
N MET A 192 9.44 7.32 3.73
CA MET A 192 8.61 8.40 4.28
C MET A 192 9.17 9.79 3.99
N ALA A 193 10.48 9.98 4.06
CA ALA A 193 11.11 11.25 3.68
C ALA A 193 10.85 11.61 2.20
N THR A 194 10.76 10.60 1.33
CA THR A 194 10.41 10.77 -0.08
C THR A 194 8.90 10.97 -0.29
N VAL A 195 8.07 10.15 0.36
CA VAL A 195 6.62 10.09 0.14
C VAL A 195 5.91 11.29 0.73
N ALA A 196 6.25 11.73 1.94
CA ALA A 196 5.54 12.79 2.64
C ALA A 196 5.38 14.10 1.82
N PRO A 197 6.44 14.69 1.22
CA PRO A 197 6.28 15.90 0.41
C PRO A 197 5.50 15.65 -0.89
N LEU A 198 5.64 14.47 -1.51
CA LEU A 198 4.89 14.10 -2.71
C LEU A 198 3.41 13.91 -2.40
N ALA A 199 3.09 13.27 -1.28
CA ALA A 199 1.73 13.05 -0.80
C ALA A 199 1.02 14.38 -0.54
N LYS A 200 1.68 15.35 0.12
CA LYS A 200 1.15 16.70 0.30
C LYS A 200 0.71 17.34 -1.01
N HIS A 201 1.56 17.27 -2.03
CA HIS A 201 1.29 17.84 -3.35
C HIS A 201 0.15 17.12 -4.08
N VAL A 202 0.12 15.79 -3.99
CA VAL A 202 -0.94 14.99 -4.62
C VAL A 202 -2.30 15.26 -3.96
N ILE A 203 -2.36 15.26 -2.63
CA ILE A 203 -3.59 15.45 -1.86
C ILE A 203 -4.15 16.86 -2.07
N SER A 204 -3.30 17.90 -2.14
CA SER A 204 -3.78 19.25 -2.45
C SER A 204 -4.46 19.31 -3.82
N ASN A 205 -3.89 18.65 -4.83
CA ASN A 205 -4.46 18.64 -6.19
C ASN A 205 -5.76 17.84 -6.31
N ILE A 206 -5.94 16.81 -5.48
CA ILE A 206 -7.17 15.99 -5.49
C ILE A 206 -8.34 16.78 -4.89
N ARG A 207 -8.08 17.55 -3.83
CA ARG A 207 -9.09 18.33 -3.10
C ARG A 207 -9.60 19.59 -3.82
N ASP A 208 -8.89 20.03 -4.86
CA ASP A 208 -9.27 21.21 -5.66
C ASP A 208 -10.41 20.93 -6.67
N PHE A 209 -10.94 19.70 -6.70
CA PHE A 209 -12.06 19.27 -7.54
C PHE A 209 -13.31 18.94 -6.71
#